data_AF-A0A3D5L562-F1
#
_entry.id   AF-A0A3D5L562-F1
#
_cell.length_a   1.000
_cell.length_b   1.000
_cell.length_c   1.000
_cell.angle_alpha   90.00
_cell.angle_beta   90.00
_cell.angle_gamma   90.00
#
_symmetry.space_group_name_H-M   'P 1'
#
loop_
_entity.id
_entity.type
_entity.pdbx_description
1 polymer ?
#
loop_
_entity_poly.entity_id
_entity_poly.type
_entity_poly.pdbx_seq_one_letter_code
_entity_poly.pdbx_strand_id
1 'polypeptide(L)'
;MALPKPLGNMTLSDQELKQDRKKAKRYDQCGLGEKAIYMGSTMSPSSRYVPYDEVTHVYKRVAESTASGKGFLAPILYLVVRYGDGQEYQTSFRYLQDADKMLDELEARHPNISLLSPEGEKKKVQKEAKEDAVRNRTLSDTAEHEKNMLMAARRFLEKRPSLYEHLVQVAKMKRRRDLVKPGYEIFALVMLILGLCLLAAGIVMAIRGGFAGTLIILILLFGAMLVFLMLNSHVLPNRRTTRKALQKEYDSAVEDMERSLKKEEGFPIPAPYCHPYVIDRMIRIIQEGRAENAGEALAVLKEDLRGMDSSVALSGEDYTQVVTIKPLFLVQDYR
;
A
#
# COMPACT_ATOMS: atom_id res chain seq x y z
N MET A 1 -9.38 21.67 38.66
CA MET A 1 -8.58 20.96 37.63
C MET A 1 -7.22 21.61 37.54
N ALA A 2 -6.13 20.82 37.52
CA ALA A 2 -4.79 21.35 37.34
C ALA A 2 -4.65 22.04 35.97
N LEU A 3 -3.91 23.16 35.94
CA LEU A 3 -3.59 23.86 34.70
C LEU A 3 -2.65 22.99 33.85
N PRO A 4 -2.82 23.02 32.51
CA PRO A 4 -1.87 22.35 31.62
C PRO A 4 -0.46 22.90 31.83
N LYS A 5 0.55 22.02 31.82
CA LYS A 5 1.94 22.44 31.98
C LYS A 5 2.53 22.85 30.62
N PRO A 6 3.25 23.97 30.51
CA PRO A 6 3.95 24.32 29.28
C PRO A 6 5.04 23.27 29.03
N LEU A 7 5.29 23.00 27.76
CA LEU A 7 6.39 22.13 27.31
C LEU A 7 7.61 22.92 26.85
N GLY A 8 7.41 24.05 26.19
CA GLY A 8 8.47 24.94 25.74
C GLY A 8 8.72 26.11 26.68
N ASN A 9 9.47 27.10 26.20
CA ASN A 9 9.93 28.25 27.00
C ASN A 9 8.86 29.34 27.08
N MET A 10 8.00 29.43 26.05
CA MET A 10 6.90 30.37 25.98
C MET A 10 5.69 29.84 26.76
N THR A 11 5.14 30.71 27.59
CA THR A 11 4.00 30.39 28.45
C THR A 11 2.87 31.39 28.25
N LEU A 12 1.64 30.91 28.29
CA LEU A 12 0.45 31.77 28.36
C LEU A 12 0.18 32.14 29.82
N SER A 13 -0.44 33.29 30.06
CA SER A 13 -0.89 33.63 31.42
C SER A 13 -1.98 32.65 31.89
N ASP A 14 -2.11 32.47 33.20
CA ASP A 14 -3.09 31.54 33.78
C ASP A 14 -4.53 31.81 33.34
N GLN A 15 -4.89 33.07 33.12
CA GLN A 15 -6.23 33.46 32.66
C GLN A 15 -6.44 33.09 31.20
N GLU A 16 -5.48 33.40 30.33
CA GLU A 16 -5.53 33.05 28.91
C GLU A 16 -5.55 31.53 28.72
N LEU A 17 -4.72 30.80 29.46
CA LEU A 17 -4.64 29.35 29.38
C LEU A 17 -5.96 28.67 29.75
N LYS A 18 -6.68 29.20 30.77
CA LYS A 18 -8.00 28.68 31.15
C LYS A 18 -9.05 28.93 30.07
N GLN A 19 -9.04 30.11 29.46
CA GLN A 19 -9.99 30.47 28.42
C GLN A 19 -9.73 29.68 27.14
N ASP A 20 -8.47 29.62 26.70
CA ASP A 20 -8.05 28.92 25.49
C ASP A 20 -8.34 27.42 25.59
N ARG A 21 -7.99 26.79 26.72
CA ARG A 21 -8.29 25.37 26.97
C ARG A 21 -9.80 25.09 26.97
N LYS A 22 -10.60 26.01 27.51
CA LYS A 22 -12.07 25.82 27.58
C LYS A 22 -12.71 25.85 26.19
N LYS A 23 -12.15 26.65 25.27
CA LYS A 23 -12.61 26.75 23.88
C LYS A 23 -11.93 25.76 22.94
N ALA A 24 -10.85 25.11 23.38
CA ALA A 24 -10.08 24.18 22.56
C ALA A 24 -10.95 23.04 22.04
N LYS A 25 -10.91 22.84 20.72
CA LYS A 25 -11.60 21.73 20.07
C LYS A 25 -10.82 20.44 20.31
N ARG A 26 -11.51 19.42 20.80
CA ARG A 26 -10.87 18.17 21.24
C ARG A 26 -10.73 17.18 20.09
N TYR A 27 -9.53 16.61 19.99
CA TYR A 27 -9.13 15.57 19.04
C TYR A 27 -8.47 14.43 19.81
N ASP A 28 -9.25 13.41 20.16
CA ASP A 28 -8.83 12.31 21.04
C ASP A 28 -8.20 12.77 22.38
N GLN A 29 -6.88 12.64 22.52
CA GLN A 29 -6.08 13.04 23.69
C GLN A 29 -5.49 14.46 23.56
N CYS A 30 -5.59 15.04 22.36
CA CYS A 30 -5.14 16.36 22.02
C CYS A 30 -6.32 17.34 21.96
N GLY A 31 -6.00 18.63 21.92
CA GLY A 31 -6.96 19.68 21.62
C GLY A 31 -6.28 20.87 20.96
N LEU A 32 -6.99 21.52 20.04
CA LEU A 32 -6.50 22.73 19.39
C LEU A 32 -7.22 23.94 19.97
N GLY A 33 -6.50 24.75 20.74
CA GLY A 33 -6.94 26.07 21.19
C GLY A 33 -6.85 27.10 20.07
N GLU A 34 -7.23 28.34 20.37
CA GLU A 34 -6.97 29.51 19.53
C GLU A 34 -5.49 29.93 19.65
N LYS A 35 -4.84 29.73 20.81
CA LYS A 35 -3.45 30.16 21.08
C LYS A 35 -2.44 29.02 21.22
N ALA A 36 -2.87 27.82 21.60
CA ALA A 36 -1.96 26.71 21.84
C ALA A 36 -2.49 25.35 21.36
N ILE A 37 -1.56 24.43 21.11
CA ILE A 37 -1.84 23.01 20.96
C ILE A 37 -1.76 22.35 22.34
N TYR A 38 -2.82 21.67 22.73
CA TYR A 38 -2.90 20.89 23.95
C TYR A 38 -2.64 19.42 23.64
N MET A 39 -1.77 18.81 24.44
CA MET A 39 -1.38 17.41 24.34
C MET A 39 -1.52 16.72 25.69
N GLY A 40 -1.56 15.40 25.66
CA GLY A 40 -1.75 14.62 26.87
C GLY A 40 -1.53 13.13 26.65
N SER A 41 -2.05 12.36 27.60
CA SER A 41 -2.14 10.91 27.53
C SER A 41 -3.60 10.50 27.70
N THR A 42 -3.91 9.23 27.46
CA THR A 42 -5.24 8.66 27.68
C THR A 42 -5.76 8.93 29.09
N MET A 43 -4.88 8.89 30.09
CA MET A 43 -5.23 9.13 31.50
C MET A 43 -5.30 10.61 31.87
N SER A 44 -4.69 11.50 31.09
CA SER A 44 -4.60 12.92 31.40
C SER A 44 -4.61 13.75 30.10
N PRO A 45 -5.77 13.84 29.42
CA PRO A 45 -5.89 14.58 28.17
C PRO A 45 -5.69 16.08 28.40
N SER A 46 -5.04 16.74 27.44
CA SER A 46 -4.74 18.18 27.49
C SER A 46 -4.03 18.62 28.78
N SER A 47 -3.14 17.77 29.32
CA SER A 47 -2.36 18.04 30.53
C SER A 47 -1.12 18.89 30.25
N ARG A 48 -0.74 19.02 28.98
CA ARG A 48 0.40 19.80 28.51
C ARG A 48 0.01 20.69 27.34
N TYR A 49 0.76 21.75 27.10
CA TYR A 49 0.53 22.63 25.96
C TYR A 49 1.81 23.22 25.38
N VAL A 50 1.71 23.64 24.12
CA VAL A 50 2.72 24.44 23.42
C VAL A 50 2.00 25.58 22.69
N PRO A 51 2.34 26.86 22.92
CA PRO A 51 1.84 27.99 22.13
C PRO A 51 2.20 27.84 20.65
N TYR A 52 1.31 28.24 19.73
CA TYR A 52 1.56 28.08 18.29
C TYR A 52 2.84 28.76 17.81
N ASP A 53 3.23 29.88 18.42
CA ASP A 53 4.45 30.63 18.07
C ASP A 53 5.73 29.81 18.25
N GLU A 54 5.73 28.80 19.10
CA GLU A 54 6.87 27.88 19.27
C GLU A 54 6.74 26.60 18.44
N VAL A 55 5.58 26.33 17.84
CA VAL A 55 5.35 25.10 17.07
C VAL A 55 5.92 25.27 15.67
N THR A 56 6.76 24.32 15.28
CA THR A 56 7.36 24.29 13.93
C THR A 56 6.72 23.21 13.06
N HIS A 57 6.49 22.02 13.63
CA HIS A 57 5.93 20.89 12.88
C HIS A 57 4.91 20.12 13.72
N VAL A 58 3.88 19.59 13.08
CA VAL A 58 2.92 18.66 13.68
C VAL A 58 2.63 17.54 12.68
N TYR A 59 3.12 16.34 12.95
CA TYR A 59 3.08 15.26 11.96
C TYR A 59 2.74 13.90 12.56
N LYS A 60 2.28 12.98 11.71
CA LYS A 60 2.00 11.59 12.09
C LYS A 60 3.30 10.79 12.16
N ARG A 61 3.47 10.00 13.21
CA ARG A 61 4.51 8.98 13.33
C ARG A 61 3.83 7.64 13.61
N VAL A 62 4.07 6.67 12.76
CA VAL A 62 3.64 5.29 13.00
C VAL A 62 4.79 4.57 13.67
N ALA A 63 4.57 4.04 14.87
CA ALA A 63 5.53 3.18 15.53
C ALA A 63 5.03 1.74 15.56
N GLU A 64 5.97 0.82 15.46
CA GLU A 64 5.72 -0.59 15.69
C GLU A 64 5.48 -0.81 17.18
N SER A 65 4.35 -1.42 17.54
CA SER A 65 4.12 -1.80 18.92
C SER A 65 5.02 -2.99 19.28
N THR A 66 6.13 -2.74 19.97
CA THR A 66 6.86 -3.79 20.66
C THR A 66 6.12 -4.16 21.94
N ALA A 67 5.08 -4.96 21.81
CA ALA A 67 4.50 -5.64 22.96
C ALA A 67 5.42 -6.83 23.32
N SER A 68 6.32 -6.62 24.28
CA SER A 68 6.88 -7.66 25.16
C SER A 68 7.11 -9.03 24.50
N GLY A 69 7.90 -9.07 23.42
CA GLY A 69 8.39 -10.31 22.82
C GLY A 69 7.37 -11.24 22.14
N LYS A 70 6.13 -10.81 21.87
CA LYS A 70 5.12 -11.64 21.19
C LYS A 70 4.34 -10.88 20.10
N GLY A 71 5.03 -10.57 19.00
CA GLY A 71 4.42 -10.27 17.71
C GLY A 71 3.71 -8.91 17.56
N PHE A 72 3.50 -8.51 16.30
CA PHE A 72 2.85 -7.27 15.88
C PHE A 72 1.34 -7.32 16.21
N LEU A 73 0.86 -6.52 17.17
CA LEU A 73 -0.57 -6.48 17.53
C LEU A 73 -1.37 -5.41 16.76
N ALA A 74 -0.78 -4.23 16.54
CA ALA A 74 -1.30 -3.17 15.65
C ALA A 74 -0.28 -2.02 15.56
N PRO A 75 -0.21 -1.27 14.43
CA PRO A 75 0.55 -0.03 14.38
C PRO A 75 -0.03 0.99 15.37
N ILE A 76 0.81 1.59 16.22
CA ILE A 76 0.39 2.68 17.10
C ILE A 76 0.64 4.00 16.37
N LEU A 77 -0.42 4.78 16.22
CA LEU A 77 -0.35 6.12 15.65
C LEU A 77 0.02 7.13 16.74
N TYR A 78 1.07 7.88 16.50
CA TYR A 78 1.45 9.05 17.29
C TYR A 78 1.27 10.31 16.45
N LEU A 79 0.80 11.37 17.10
CA LEU A 79 0.97 12.72 16.63
C LEU A 79 2.18 13.32 17.35
N VAL A 80 3.11 13.87 16.57
CA VAL A 80 4.33 14.48 17.08
C VAL A 80 4.24 15.98 16.87
N VAL A 81 4.36 16.75 17.95
CA VAL A 81 4.49 18.20 17.91
C VAL A 81 5.95 18.53 18.15
N ARG A 82 6.57 19.20 17.18
CA ARG A 82 7.95 19.71 17.26
C ARG A 82 7.93 21.20 17.57
N TYR A 83 8.67 21.62 18.59
CA TYR A 83 8.63 22.99 19.10
C TYR A 83 9.99 23.50 19.56
N GLY A 84 10.11 24.83 19.65
CA GLY A 84 11.35 25.52 20.02
C GLY A 84 12.54 25.09 19.15
N ASP A 85 13.67 24.79 19.78
CA ASP A 85 14.92 24.37 19.12
C ASP A 85 14.92 22.90 18.64
N GLY A 86 13.75 22.36 18.31
CA GLY A 86 13.61 21.02 17.75
C GLY A 86 13.28 19.92 18.76
N GLN A 87 12.76 20.29 19.94
CA GLN A 87 12.19 19.33 20.89
C GLN A 87 10.91 18.72 20.33
N GLU A 88 10.62 17.47 20.69
CA GLU A 88 9.44 16.74 20.22
C GLU A 88 8.63 16.21 21.39
N TYR A 89 7.31 16.35 21.30
CA TYR A 89 6.37 15.67 22.19
C TYR A 89 5.43 14.80 21.37
N GLN A 90 5.28 13.55 21.77
CA GLN A 90 4.45 12.56 21.08
C GLN A 90 3.24 12.17 21.91
N THR A 91 2.06 12.22 21.31
CA THR A 91 0.80 11.76 21.90
C THR A 91 0.20 10.67 21.03
N SER A 92 -0.27 9.57 21.63
CA SER A 92 -0.92 8.50 20.90
C SER A 92 -2.33 8.89 20.48
N PHE A 93 -2.75 8.39 19.32
CA PHE A 93 -4.11 8.51 18.81
C PHE A 93 -4.74 7.12 18.69
N ARG A 94 -5.99 7.00 19.15
CA ARG A 94 -6.79 5.77 19.03
C ARG A 94 -7.36 5.62 17.62
N TYR A 95 -7.73 6.73 16.99
CA TYR A 95 -8.38 6.75 15.69
C TYR A 95 -7.61 7.64 14.71
N LEU A 96 -7.23 7.08 13.55
CA LEU A 96 -6.54 7.81 12.49
C LEU A 96 -7.35 9.02 11.99
N GLN A 97 -8.67 8.85 11.87
CA GLN A 97 -9.58 9.91 11.42
C GLN A 97 -9.56 11.16 12.32
N ASP A 98 -9.34 11.00 13.63
CA ASP A 98 -9.26 12.14 14.54
C ASP A 98 -7.93 12.88 14.41
N ALA A 99 -6.85 12.16 14.11
CA ALA A 99 -5.56 12.77 13.80
C ALA A 99 -5.63 13.53 12.46
N ASP A 100 -6.29 12.95 11.44
CA ASP A 100 -6.49 13.58 10.14
C ASP A 100 -7.28 14.89 10.28
N LYS A 101 -8.44 14.84 10.94
CA LYS A 101 -9.26 16.05 11.19
C LYS A 101 -8.50 17.14 11.95
N MET A 102 -7.65 16.74 12.90
CA MET A 102 -6.83 17.70 13.65
C MET A 102 -5.81 18.38 12.74
N LEU A 103 -5.13 17.62 11.87
CA LEU A 103 -4.16 18.17 10.93
C LEU A 103 -4.82 19.05 9.88
N ASP A 104 -5.97 18.64 9.33
CA ASP A 104 -6.73 19.44 8.35
C ASP A 104 -7.12 20.80 8.94
N GLU A 105 -7.60 20.82 10.20
CA GLU A 105 -7.94 22.07 10.88
C GLU A 105 -6.70 22.90 11.23
N LEU A 106 -5.59 22.25 11.56
CA LEU A 106 -4.32 22.93 11.82
C LEU A 106 -3.79 23.59 10.54
N GLU A 107 -3.86 22.91 9.40
CA GLU A 107 -3.49 23.44 8.09
C GLU A 107 -4.29 24.70 7.76
N ALA A 108 -5.60 24.64 7.98
CA ALA A 108 -6.50 25.75 7.70
C ALA A 108 -6.27 26.98 8.60
N ARG A 109 -5.89 26.77 9.87
CA ARG A 109 -5.71 27.85 10.86
C ARG A 109 -4.27 28.38 10.95
N HIS A 110 -3.29 27.52 10.73
CA HIS A 110 -1.87 27.80 10.92
C HIS A 110 -1.03 27.22 9.77
N PRO A 111 -1.13 27.78 8.55
CA PRO A 111 -0.45 27.24 7.36
C PRO A 111 1.08 27.31 7.45
N ASN A 112 1.63 28.09 8.40
CA ASN A 112 3.07 28.18 8.65
C ASN A 112 3.63 26.96 9.40
N ILE A 113 2.77 26.15 10.03
CA ILE A 113 3.19 24.94 10.74
C ILE A 113 3.25 23.79 9.75
N SER A 114 4.41 23.14 9.63
CA SER A 114 4.57 22.03 8.71
C SER A 114 3.90 20.75 9.22
N LEU A 115 3.18 20.07 8.34
CA LEU A 115 2.51 18.80 8.66
C LEU A 115 3.36 17.56 8.32
N LEU A 116 4.55 17.79 7.77
CA LEU A 116 5.53 16.76 7.50
C LEU A 116 6.56 16.72 8.62
N SER A 117 7.19 15.57 8.82
CA SER A 117 8.40 15.54 9.66
C SER A 117 9.53 16.30 8.96
N PRO A 118 10.53 16.81 9.68
CA PRO A 118 11.71 17.43 9.05
C PRO A 118 12.40 16.51 8.03
N GLU A 119 12.40 15.19 8.29
CA GLU A 119 12.86 14.20 7.31
C GLU A 119 11.91 14.06 6.11
N GLY A 120 10.60 14.11 6.35
CA GLY A 120 9.57 14.10 5.32
C GLY A 120 9.70 15.30 4.39
N GLU A 121 9.96 16.49 4.93
CA GLU A 121 10.27 17.68 4.15
C GLU A 121 11.55 17.52 3.34
N LYS A 122 12.65 17.06 3.96
CA LYS A 122 13.90 16.79 3.24
C LYS A 122 13.69 15.81 2.10
N LYS A 123 12.91 14.74 2.31
CA LYS A 123 12.57 13.76 1.27
C LYS A 123 11.69 14.38 0.19
N LYS A 124 10.73 15.24 0.54
CA LYS A 124 9.89 15.98 -0.41
C LYS A 124 10.75 16.91 -1.28
N VAL A 125 11.60 17.73 -0.66
CA VAL A 125 12.53 18.63 -1.37
C VAL A 125 13.49 17.84 -2.25
N GLN A 126 14.05 16.73 -1.77
CA GLN A 126 14.90 15.86 -2.60
C GLN A 126 14.13 15.25 -3.76
N LYS A 127 12.86 14.87 -3.57
CA LYS A 127 12.01 14.35 -4.64
C LYS A 127 11.73 15.45 -5.66
N GLU A 128 11.31 16.62 -5.22
CA GLU A 128 11.05 17.78 -6.08
C GLU A 128 12.30 18.20 -6.86
N ALA A 129 13.47 18.28 -6.20
CA ALA A 129 14.73 18.57 -6.86
C ALA A 129 15.12 17.52 -7.91
N LYS A 130 14.83 16.24 -7.66
CA LYS A 130 15.02 15.17 -8.66
C LYS A 130 14.06 15.34 -9.84
N GLU A 131 12.78 15.60 -9.57
CA GLU A 131 11.78 15.83 -10.63
C GLU A 131 12.11 17.08 -11.47
N ASP A 132 12.60 18.15 -10.84
CA ASP A 132 13.05 19.36 -11.52
C ASP A 132 14.33 19.10 -12.34
N ALA A 133 15.28 18.33 -11.80
CA ALA A 133 16.46 17.92 -12.54
C ALA A 133 16.10 17.08 -13.77
N VAL A 134 15.12 16.18 -13.66
CA VAL A 134 14.59 15.39 -14.78
C VAL A 134 13.91 16.30 -15.80
N ARG A 135 13.09 17.25 -15.36
CA ARG A 135 12.35 18.17 -16.23
C ARG A 135 13.25 19.13 -17.00
N ASN A 136 14.29 19.64 -16.34
CA ASN A 136 15.24 20.59 -16.93
C ASN A 136 16.36 19.89 -17.71
N ARG A 137 16.39 18.55 -17.74
CA ARG A 137 17.40 17.81 -18.48
C ARG A 137 17.18 17.96 -19.97
N THR A 138 18.23 18.36 -20.68
CA THR A 138 18.27 18.27 -22.13
C THR A 138 18.53 16.82 -22.51
N LEU A 139 17.59 16.23 -23.26
CA LEU A 139 17.74 14.89 -23.83
C LEU A 139 18.57 14.96 -25.11
N SER A 140 19.30 13.90 -25.41
CA SER A 140 19.94 13.70 -26.72
C SER A 140 18.85 13.61 -27.80
N ASP A 141 19.23 13.87 -29.05
CA ASP A 141 18.30 13.73 -30.19
C ASP A 141 17.75 12.31 -30.30
N THR A 142 18.57 11.31 -29.98
CA THR A 142 18.19 9.89 -29.91
C THR A 142 17.17 9.62 -28.81
N ALA A 143 17.42 10.09 -27.59
CA ALA A 143 16.51 9.91 -26.46
C ALA A 143 15.17 10.64 -26.67
N GLU A 144 15.18 11.82 -27.28
CA GLU A 144 13.94 12.54 -27.60
C GLU A 144 13.15 11.83 -28.70
N HIS A 145 13.81 11.28 -29.73
CA HIS A 145 13.15 10.46 -30.74
C HIS A 145 12.49 9.22 -30.13
N GLU A 146 13.23 8.48 -29.31
CA GLU A 146 12.79 7.25 -28.65
C GLU A 146 11.64 7.50 -27.66
N LYS A 147 11.70 8.60 -26.90
CA LYS A 147 10.61 9.07 -26.05
C LYS A 147 9.33 9.32 -26.86
N ASN A 148 9.44 10.00 -28.00
CA ASN A 148 8.29 10.27 -28.87
C ASN A 148 7.71 8.99 -29.47
N MET A 149 8.55 8.03 -29.87
CA MET A 149 8.14 6.69 -30.31
C MET A 149 7.38 5.94 -29.21
N LEU A 150 7.88 5.98 -27.97
CA LEU A 150 7.19 5.40 -26.82
C LEU A 150 5.84 6.08 -26.55
N MET A 151 5.76 7.41 -26.64
CA MET A 151 4.48 8.12 -26.51
C MET A 151 3.46 7.72 -27.59
N ALA A 152 3.91 7.49 -28.82
CA ALA A 152 3.06 6.98 -29.90
C ALA A 152 2.56 5.55 -29.58
N ALA A 153 3.47 4.66 -29.17
CA ALA A 153 3.14 3.29 -28.77
C ALA A 153 2.14 3.26 -27.60
N ARG A 154 2.27 4.18 -26.64
CA ARG A 154 1.32 4.33 -25.52
C ARG A 154 -0.08 4.67 -26.03
N ARG A 155 -0.18 5.67 -26.91
CA ARG A 155 -1.47 6.06 -27.53
C ARG A 155 -2.05 4.93 -28.37
N PHE A 156 -1.21 4.10 -29.00
CA PHE A 156 -1.68 2.92 -29.71
C PHE A 156 -2.33 1.90 -28.77
N LEU A 157 -1.69 1.57 -27.64
CA LEU A 157 -2.27 0.65 -26.64
C LEU A 157 -3.58 1.19 -26.07
N GLU A 158 -3.68 2.49 -25.79
CA GLU A 158 -4.89 3.13 -25.26
C GLU A 158 -6.11 3.02 -26.20
N LYS A 159 -5.92 2.78 -27.51
CA LYS A 159 -7.03 2.52 -28.43
C LYS A 159 -7.73 1.18 -28.17
N ARG A 160 -7.08 0.24 -27.46
CA ARG A 160 -7.60 -1.11 -27.16
C ARG A 160 -7.32 -1.51 -25.71
N PRO A 161 -7.97 -0.86 -24.73
CA PRO A 161 -7.72 -1.11 -23.32
C PRO A 161 -7.94 -2.56 -22.90
N SER A 162 -8.97 -3.20 -23.49
CA SER A 162 -9.32 -4.59 -23.22
C SER A 162 -8.18 -5.58 -23.42
N LEU A 163 -7.25 -5.33 -24.35
CA LEU A 163 -6.16 -6.26 -24.65
C LEU A 163 -5.11 -6.28 -23.53
N TYR A 164 -4.59 -5.12 -23.15
CA TYR A 164 -3.56 -5.07 -22.10
C TYR A 164 -4.16 -5.32 -20.71
N GLU A 165 -5.42 -4.94 -20.48
CA GLU A 165 -6.12 -5.26 -19.22
C GLU A 165 -6.30 -6.77 -19.09
N HIS A 166 -6.79 -7.43 -20.13
CA HIS A 166 -6.95 -8.88 -20.11
C HIS A 166 -5.61 -9.59 -19.92
N LEU A 167 -4.56 -9.18 -20.64
CA LEU A 167 -3.20 -9.72 -20.49
C LEU A 167 -2.69 -9.62 -19.05
N VAL A 168 -2.85 -8.45 -18.40
CA VAL A 168 -2.46 -8.27 -16.99
C VAL A 168 -3.28 -9.15 -16.05
N GLN A 169 -4.59 -9.25 -16.26
CA GLN A 169 -5.46 -10.08 -15.42
C GLN A 169 -5.06 -11.55 -15.50
N VAL A 170 -4.84 -12.06 -16.71
CA VAL A 170 -4.42 -13.44 -16.92
C VAL A 170 -3.02 -13.69 -16.38
N ALA A 171 -2.09 -12.75 -16.55
CA ALA A 171 -0.76 -12.83 -15.93
C ALA A 171 -0.81 -12.89 -14.40
N LYS A 172 -1.68 -12.09 -13.76
CA LYS A 172 -1.93 -12.14 -12.31
C LYS A 172 -2.47 -13.50 -11.86
N MET A 173 -3.48 -14.02 -12.57
CA MET A 173 -4.06 -15.33 -12.27
C MET A 173 -3.04 -16.45 -12.43
N LYS A 174 -2.30 -16.45 -13.54
CA LYS A 174 -1.21 -17.39 -13.82
C LYS A 174 -0.14 -17.35 -12.73
N ARG A 175 0.38 -16.15 -12.41
CA ARG A 175 1.41 -15.99 -11.36
C ARG A 175 0.92 -16.52 -10.01
N ARG A 176 -0.31 -16.19 -9.62
CA ARG A 176 -0.90 -16.68 -8.36
C ARG A 176 -0.95 -18.21 -8.34
N ARG A 177 -1.36 -18.84 -9.45
CA ARG A 177 -1.42 -20.31 -9.55
C ARG A 177 -0.04 -20.96 -9.58
N ASP A 178 0.94 -20.34 -10.25
CA ASP A 178 2.31 -20.86 -10.33
C ASP A 178 3.01 -20.85 -8.95
N LEU A 179 2.63 -19.93 -8.06
CA LEU A 179 3.11 -19.88 -6.67
C LEU A 179 2.51 -20.97 -5.76
N VAL A 180 1.34 -21.52 -6.09
CA VAL A 180 0.72 -22.59 -5.30
C VAL A 180 1.53 -23.87 -5.46
N LYS A 181 2.15 -24.36 -4.38
CA LYS A 181 2.87 -25.63 -4.39
C LYS A 181 1.90 -26.79 -4.64
N PRO A 182 2.25 -27.78 -5.48
CA PRO A 182 1.34 -28.89 -5.80
C PRO A 182 0.93 -29.71 -4.55
N GLY A 183 1.82 -29.86 -3.56
CA GLY A 183 1.48 -30.54 -2.30
C GLY A 183 0.40 -29.84 -1.48
N TYR A 184 0.24 -28.52 -1.61
CA TYR A 184 -0.80 -27.77 -0.90
C TYR A 184 -2.19 -28.01 -1.50
N GLU A 185 -2.28 -28.30 -2.80
CA GLU A 185 -3.55 -28.69 -3.45
C GLU A 185 -4.05 -30.03 -2.93
N ILE A 186 -3.15 -31.01 -2.78
CA ILE A 186 -3.47 -32.34 -2.23
C ILE A 186 -3.87 -32.19 -0.75
N PHE A 187 -3.10 -31.43 0.03
CA PHE A 187 -3.41 -31.17 1.42
C PHE A 187 -4.79 -30.52 1.61
N ALA A 188 -5.11 -29.50 0.80
CA ALA A 188 -6.41 -28.85 0.83
C ALA A 188 -7.56 -29.81 0.49
N LEU A 189 -7.35 -30.71 -0.47
CA LEU A 189 -8.34 -31.74 -0.83
C LEU A 189 -8.56 -32.73 0.33
N VAL A 190 -7.49 -33.21 0.96
CA VAL A 190 -7.56 -34.12 2.12
C VAL A 190 -8.30 -33.47 3.29
N MET A 191 -7.99 -32.21 3.59
CA MET A 191 -8.67 -31.46 4.66
C MET A 191 -10.15 -31.20 4.37
N LEU A 192 -10.51 -30.95 3.10
CA LEU A 192 -11.90 -30.83 2.68
C LEU A 192 -12.66 -32.14 2.90
N ILE A 193 -12.10 -33.27 2.48
CA ILE A 193 -12.70 -34.60 2.68
C ILE A 193 -12.85 -34.89 4.17
N LEU A 194 -11.83 -34.61 4.98
CA LEU A 194 -11.88 -34.77 6.43
C LEU A 194 -13.00 -33.93 7.06
N GLY A 195 -13.15 -32.68 6.64
CA GLY A 195 -14.23 -31.80 7.10
C GLY A 195 -15.62 -32.36 6.76
N LEU A 196 -15.81 -32.88 5.55
CA LEU A 196 -17.06 -33.54 5.14
C LEU A 196 -17.34 -34.82 5.94
N CYS A 197 -16.31 -35.63 6.21
CA CYS A 197 -16.44 -36.83 7.04
C CYS A 197 -16.84 -36.48 8.48
N LEU A 198 -16.25 -35.43 9.06
CA LEU A 198 -16.62 -34.96 10.41
C LEU A 198 -18.05 -34.42 10.46
N LEU A 199 -18.50 -33.69 9.44
CA LEU A 199 -19.89 -33.25 9.33
C LEU A 199 -20.86 -34.44 9.28
N ALA A 200 -20.57 -35.43 8.43
CA ALA A 200 -21.39 -36.63 8.31
C ALA A 200 -21.42 -37.43 9.63
N ALA A 201 -20.26 -37.62 10.27
CA ALA A 201 -20.16 -38.31 11.56
C ALA A 201 -20.93 -37.56 12.67
N GLY A 202 -20.78 -36.22 12.74
CA GLY A 202 -21.51 -35.38 13.68
C GLY A 202 -23.03 -35.48 13.51
N ILE A 203 -23.53 -35.48 12.27
CA ILE A 203 -24.96 -35.67 11.97
C ILE A 203 -25.44 -37.06 12.42
N VAL A 204 -24.69 -38.13 12.10
CA VAL A 204 -25.06 -39.50 12.50
C VAL A 204 -25.08 -39.65 14.03
N MET A 205 -24.12 -39.05 14.73
CA MET A 205 -24.07 -39.06 16.20
C MET A 205 -25.22 -38.26 16.83
N ALA A 206 -25.60 -37.12 16.24
CA ALA A 206 -26.75 -36.33 16.67
C ALA A 206 -28.07 -37.13 16.57
N ILE A 207 -28.24 -37.89 15.48
CA ILE A 207 -29.44 -38.71 15.25
C ILE A 207 -29.50 -39.92 16.19
N ARG A 208 -28.36 -40.55 16.51
CA ARG A 208 -28.29 -41.78 17.32
C ARG A 208 -28.35 -41.55 18.84
N GLY A 209 -28.40 -40.30 19.31
CA GLY A 209 -28.66 -39.96 20.72
C GLY A 209 -27.63 -40.44 21.76
N GLY A 210 -26.45 -40.90 21.34
CA GLY A 210 -25.52 -41.67 22.19
C GLY A 210 -24.39 -40.91 22.89
N PHE A 211 -24.21 -39.59 22.65
CA PHE A 211 -23.07 -38.83 23.19
C PHE A 211 -23.47 -37.44 23.71
N ALA A 212 -22.69 -36.93 24.67
CA ALA A 212 -22.86 -35.61 25.26
C ALA A 212 -22.95 -34.51 24.19
N GLY A 213 -24.05 -33.76 24.17
CA GLY A 213 -24.40 -32.82 23.09
C GLY A 213 -23.30 -31.81 22.74
N THR A 214 -22.48 -31.42 23.71
CA THR A 214 -21.35 -30.50 23.51
C THR A 214 -20.29 -31.06 22.55
N LEU A 215 -19.96 -32.35 22.63
CA LEU A 215 -18.93 -32.98 21.78
C LEU A 215 -19.40 -33.08 20.32
N ILE A 216 -20.69 -33.35 20.12
CA ILE A 216 -21.32 -33.39 18.79
C ILE A 216 -21.28 -32.01 18.12
N ILE A 217 -21.59 -30.94 18.87
CA ILE A 217 -21.53 -29.56 18.40
C ILE A 217 -20.08 -29.19 18.00
N LEU A 218 -19.08 -29.56 18.81
CA LEU A 218 -17.68 -29.29 18.50
C LEU A 218 -17.23 -29.97 17.20
N ILE A 219 -17.58 -31.24 16.99
CA ILE A 219 -17.24 -31.98 15.75
C ILE A 219 -17.90 -31.34 14.53
N LEU A 220 -19.18 -30.96 14.63
CA LEU A 220 -19.91 -30.29 13.55
C LEU A 220 -19.30 -28.93 13.22
N LEU A 221 -18.99 -28.11 14.23
CA LEU A 221 -18.37 -26.80 14.04
C LEU A 221 -16.98 -26.91 13.44
N PHE A 222 -16.18 -27.88 13.89
CA PHE A 222 -14.84 -28.09 13.35
C PHE A 222 -14.88 -28.61 11.91
N GLY A 223 -15.79 -29.53 11.59
CA GLY A 223 -16.03 -29.98 10.22
C GLY A 223 -16.48 -28.84 9.31
N ALA A 224 -17.43 -28.01 9.76
CA ALA A 224 -17.88 -26.83 9.04
C ALA A 224 -16.75 -25.81 8.82
N MET A 225 -15.94 -25.56 9.85
CA MET A 225 -14.77 -24.68 9.77
C MET A 225 -13.77 -25.15 8.72
N LEU A 226 -13.43 -26.45 8.70
CA LEU A 226 -12.51 -27.02 7.70
C LEU A 226 -13.04 -26.86 6.28
N VAL A 227 -14.32 -27.20 6.05
CA VAL A 227 -14.96 -27.04 4.73
C VAL A 227 -14.96 -25.57 4.31
N PHE A 228 -15.37 -24.67 5.20
CA PHE A 228 -15.40 -23.23 4.92
C PHE A 228 -14.02 -22.69 4.57
N LEU A 229 -12.99 -23.06 5.34
CA LEU A 229 -11.61 -22.61 5.11
C LEU A 229 -11.08 -23.09 3.75
N MET A 230 -11.34 -24.36 3.40
CA MET A 230 -10.89 -24.91 2.12
C MET A 230 -11.61 -24.30 0.91
N LEU A 231 -12.93 -24.05 1.01
CA LEU A 231 -13.69 -23.39 -0.06
C LEU A 231 -13.21 -21.95 -0.31
N ASN A 232 -12.90 -21.19 0.75
CA ASN A 232 -12.43 -19.81 0.63
C ASN A 232 -10.94 -19.69 0.28
N SER A 233 -10.15 -20.76 0.45
CA SER A 233 -8.71 -20.73 0.16
C SER A 233 -8.37 -20.50 -1.31
N HIS A 234 -9.33 -20.70 -2.24
CA HIS A 234 -9.14 -20.69 -3.70
C HIS A 234 -7.99 -21.59 -4.20
N VAL A 235 -7.57 -22.56 -3.39
CA VAL A 235 -6.46 -23.48 -3.69
C VAL A 235 -6.93 -24.66 -4.51
N LEU A 236 -8.19 -25.07 -4.32
CA LEU A 236 -8.78 -26.17 -5.04
C LEU A 236 -8.72 -25.94 -6.56
N PRO A 237 -8.26 -26.93 -7.35
CA PRO A 237 -8.23 -26.81 -8.80
C PRO A 237 -9.66 -26.80 -9.36
N ASN A 238 -10.01 -25.75 -10.09
CA ASN A 238 -11.22 -25.67 -10.90
C ASN A 238 -10.82 -25.83 -12.39
N ARG A 239 -11.70 -26.35 -13.26
CA ARG A 239 -11.41 -26.56 -14.69
C ARG A 239 -10.83 -25.31 -15.36
N ARG A 240 -11.30 -24.12 -14.97
CA ARG A 240 -10.82 -22.81 -15.47
C ARG A 240 -9.55 -22.30 -14.79
N THR A 241 -9.15 -22.84 -13.64
CA THR A 241 -8.02 -22.35 -12.85
C THR A 241 -6.83 -23.30 -12.80
N THR A 242 -6.86 -24.39 -13.57
CA THR A 242 -5.71 -25.29 -13.68
C THR A 242 -4.51 -24.58 -14.31
N ARG A 243 -3.28 -24.98 -13.96
CA ARG A 243 -2.05 -24.44 -14.55
C ARG A 243 -2.06 -24.49 -16.08
N LYS A 244 -2.53 -25.61 -16.65
CA LYS A 244 -2.63 -25.78 -18.11
C LYS A 244 -3.65 -24.84 -18.75
N ALA A 245 -4.83 -24.67 -18.14
CA ALA A 245 -5.84 -23.76 -18.65
C ALA A 245 -5.36 -22.30 -18.62
N LEU A 246 -4.77 -21.88 -17.50
CA LEU A 246 -4.22 -20.53 -17.36
C LEU A 246 -3.00 -20.28 -18.25
N GLN A 247 -2.17 -21.29 -18.51
CA GLN A 247 -1.10 -21.19 -19.50
C GLN A 247 -1.68 -20.94 -20.90
N LYS A 248 -2.66 -21.75 -21.32
CA LYS A 248 -3.30 -21.59 -22.64
C LYS A 248 -4.00 -20.24 -22.79
N GLU A 249 -4.68 -19.78 -21.75
CA GLU A 249 -5.33 -18.47 -21.74
C GLU A 249 -4.30 -17.33 -21.81
N TYR A 250 -3.17 -17.47 -21.09
CA TYR A 250 -2.08 -16.52 -21.16
C TYR A 250 -1.44 -16.46 -22.55
N ASP A 251 -1.15 -17.63 -23.14
CA ASP A 251 -0.57 -17.72 -24.48
C ASP A 251 -1.52 -17.09 -25.51
N SER A 252 -2.83 -17.34 -25.39
CA SER A 252 -3.85 -16.70 -26.23
C SER A 252 -3.87 -15.18 -26.07
N ALA A 253 -3.77 -14.67 -24.84
CA ALA A 253 -3.74 -13.22 -24.59
C ALA A 253 -2.47 -12.56 -25.16
N VAL A 254 -1.33 -13.25 -25.10
CA VAL A 254 -0.09 -12.79 -25.74
C VAL A 254 -0.23 -12.80 -27.26
N GLU A 255 -0.77 -13.87 -27.86
CA GLU A 255 -1.03 -13.92 -29.30
C GLU A 255 -1.97 -12.81 -29.78
N ASP A 256 -3.04 -12.54 -29.04
CA ASP A 256 -3.99 -11.46 -29.37
C ASP A 256 -3.31 -10.09 -29.31
N MET A 257 -2.43 -9.89 -28.32
CA MET A 257 -1.58 -8.71 -28.25
C MET A 257 -0.64 -8.64 -29.46
N GLU A 258 0.11 -9.69 -29.78
CA GLU A 258 1.01 -9.76 -30.94
C GLU A 258 0.30 -9.45 -32.26
N ARG A 259 -0.90 -10.02 -32.47
CA ARG A 259 -1.73 -9.72 -33.65
C ARG A 259 -2.15 -8.26 -33.71
N SER A 260 -2.40 -7.64 -32.55
CA SER A 260 -2.67 -6.21 -32.46
C SER A 260 -1.43 -5.40 -32.84
N LEU A 261 -0.26 -5.75 -32.31
CA LEU A 261 1.01 -5.05 -32.53
C LEU A 261 1.50 -5.14 -33.97
N LYS A 262 1.22 -6.22 -34.71
CA LYS A 262 1.58 -6.36 -36.14
C LYS A 262 1.03 -5.24 -37.04
N LYS A 263 0.03 -4.48 -36.58
CA LYS A 263 -0.51 -3.32 -37.29
C LYS A 263 0.38 -2.07 -37.18
N GLU A 264 1.34 -2.09 -36.26
CA GLU A 264 2.29 -1.02 -36.00
C GLU A 264 3.72 -1.55 -36.24
N GLU A 265 4.33 -1.12 -37.33
CA GLU A 265 5.70 -1.54 -37.65
C GLU A 265 6.68 -0.99 -36.61
N GLY A 266 7.59 -1.84 -36.13
CA GLY A 266 8.65 -1.43 -35.20
C GLY A 266 8.19 -1.11 -33.78
N PHE A 267 7.09 -1.72 -33.31
CA PHE A 267 6.60 -1.47 -31.94
C PHE A 267 7.70 -1.74 -30.88
N PRO A 268 7.93 -0.82 -29.92
CA PRO A 268 9.16 -0.77 -29.13
C PRO A 268 9.26 -1.80 -27.98
N ILE A 269 8.18 -2.54 -27.68
CA ILE A 269 8.11 -3.44 -26.52
C ILE A 269 7.56 -4.81 -26.93
N PRO A 270 8.11 -5.92 -26.42
CA PRO A 270 7.53 -7.25 -26.62
C PRO A 270 6.08 -7.36 -26.13
N ALA A 271 5.26 -8.16 -26.81
CA ALA A 271 3.85 -8.37 -26.47
C ALA A 271 3.60 -8.77 -25.00
N PRO A 272 4.40 -9.64 -24.36
CA PRO A 272 4.19 -10.00 -22.95
C PRO A 272 4.29 -8.84 -21.96
N TYR A 273 4.94 -7.74 -22.33
CA TYR A 273 5.16 -6.55 -21.48
C TYR A 273 4.29 -5.35 -21.88
N CYS A 274 3.37 -5.53 -22.83
CA CYS A 274 2.55 -4.43 -23.32
C CYS A 274 1.54 -3.95 -22.28
N HIS A 275 1.83 -2.78 -21.72
CA HIS A 275 0.92 -2.04 -20.84
C HIS A 275 1.30 -0.55 -20.83
N PRO A 276 0.34 0.40 -20.79
CA PRO A 276 0.66 1.84 -20.73
C PRO A 276 1.63 2.21 -19.60
N TYR A 277 1.42 1.70 -18.39
CA TYR A 277 2.34 1.92 -17.27
C TYR A 277 3.77 1.38 -17.47
N VAL A 278 3.98 0.38 -18.32
CA VAL A 278 5.34 -0.05 -18.68
C VAL A 278 5.99 1.03 -19.52
N ILE A 279 5.27 1.56 -20.51
CA ILE A 279 5.73 2.65 -21.37
C ILE A 279 5.98 3.93 -20.56
N ASP A 280 5.08 4.30 -19.65
CA ASP A 280 5.22 5.49 -18.78
C ASP A 280 6.52 5.42 -17.98
N ARG A 281 6.85 4.23 -17.43
CA ARG A 281 8.10 4.03 -16.70
C ARG A 281 9.32 4.04 -17.62
N MET A 282 9.24 3.46 -18.82
CA MET A 282 10.34 3.52 -19.79
C MET A 282 10.63 4.96 -20.23
N ILE A 283 9.58 5.75 -20.51
CA ILE A 283 9.70 7.19 -20.80
C ILE A 283 10.39 7.90 -19.64
N ARG A 284 9.96 7.63 -18.40
CA ARG A 284 10.58 8.21 -17.21
C ARG A 284 12.06 7.84 -17.08
N ILE A 285 12.44 6.59 -17.35
CA ILE A 285 13.84 6.12 -17.33
C ILE A 285 14.69 6.89 -18.35
N ILE A 286 14.17 7.15 -19.55
CA ILE A 286 14.83 7.97 -20.57
C ILE A 286 14.96 9.43 -20.10
N GLN A 287 13.91 10.00 -19.51
CA GLN A 287 13.94 11.36 -18.96
C GLN A 287 14.95 11.50 -17.80
N GLU A 288 15.07 10.45 -16.98
CA GLU A 288 16.09 10.30 -15.95
C GLU A 288 17.50 10.06 -16.53
N GLY A 289 17.65 9.98 -17.86
CA GLY A 289 18.90 9.75 -18.58
C GLY A 289 19.61 8.48 -18.14
N ARG A 290 18.84 7.45 -17.76
CA ARG A 290 19.30 6.11 -17.40
C ARG A 290 19.33 5.16 -18.60
N ALA A 291 18.76 5.58 -19.73
CA ALA A 291 18.72 4.86 -21.00
C ALA A 291 18.64 5.86 -22.15
N GLU A 292 19.23 5.50 -23.30
CA GLU A 292 19.18 6.31 -24.53
C GLU A 292 18.12 5.80 -25.53
N ASN A 293 17.73 4.52 -25.43
CA ASN A 293 16.75 3.89 -26.33
C ASN A 293 15.74 3.01 -25.59
N ALA A 294 14.65 2.63 -26.27
CA ALA A 294 13.60 1.81 -25.69
C ALA A 294 14.09 0.44 -25.17
N GLY A 295 15.07 -0.19 -25.84
CA GLY A 295 15.62 -1.47 -25.41
C GLY A 295 16.34 -1.38 -24.06
N GLU A 296 17.20 -0.38 -23.91
CA GLU A 296 17.88 -0.05 -22.65
C GLU A 296 16.87 0.33 -21.56
N ALA A 297 15.87 1.15 -21.89
CA ALA A 297 14.86 1.56 -20.93
C ALA A 297 14.07 0.37 -20.38
N LEU A 298 13.75 -0.62 -21.23
CA LEU A 298 13.11 -1.86 -20.81
C LEU A 298 14.03 -2.71 -19.93
N ALA A 299 15.33 -2.79 -20.24
CA ALA A 299 16.30 -3.52 -19.41
C ALA A 299 16.43 -2.90 -18.02
N VAL A 300 16.55 -1.58 -17.93
CA VAL A 300 16.58 -0.84 -16.66
C VAL A 300 15.28 -1.04 -15.89
N LEU A 301 14.12 -1.02 -16.56
CA LEU A 301 12.84 -1.30 -15.91
C LEU A 301 12.77 -2.71 -15.34
N LYS A 302 13.31 -3.72 -16.05
CA LYS A 302 13.39 -5.10 -15.55
C LYS A 302 14.21 -5.16 -14.26
N GLU A 303 15.35 -4.46 -14.19
CA GLU A 303 16.19 -4.38 -13.00
C GLU A 303 15.48 -3.67 -11.84
N ASP A 304 14.86 -2.52 -12.10
CA ASP A 304 14.09 -1.78 -11.10
C ASP A 304 12.99 -2.65 -10.49
N LEU A 305 12.21 -3.34 -11.33
CA LEU A 305 11.14 -4.22 -10.88
C LEU A 305 11.63 -5.47 -10.14
N ARG A 306 12.87 -5.94 -10.40
CA ARG A 306 13.51 -7.02 -9.62
C ARG A 306 13.88 -6.53 -8.22
N GLY A 307 14.39 -5.30 -8.09
CA GLY A 307 14.79 -4.71 -6.81
C GLY A 307 13.64 -4.26 -5.91
N MET A 308 12.42 -4.13 -6.45
CA MET A 308 11.23 -3.74 -5.68
C MET A 308 10.64 -4.91 -4.89
N ASP A 309 11.21 -5.24 -3.73
CA ASP A 309 10.66 -6.22 -2.78
C ASP A 309 9.62 -5.61 -1.83
N SER A 310 8.99 -6.45 -1.00
CA SER A 310 7.98 -6.03 0.01
C SER A 310 8.50 -5.06 1.07
N SER A 311 9.80 -4.82 1.11
CA SER A 311 10.47 -3.86 2.00
C SER A 311 10.57 -2.44 1.42
N VAL A 312 10.31 -2.26 0.12
CA VAL A 312 10.41 -0.95 -0.53
C VAL A 312 9.06 -0.21 -0.39
N ALA A 313 9.05 0.86 0.40
CA ALA A 313 7.89 1.72 0.54
C ALA A 313 7.67 2.53 -0.74
N LEU A 314 6.63 2.19 -1.50
CA LEU A 314 6.22 2.92 -2.71
C LEU A 314 5.09 3.91 -2.39
N SER A 315 5.13 5.07 -3.04
CA SER A 315 4.06 6.07 -2.94
C SER A 315 2.87 5.68 -3.82
N GLY A 316 1.65 6.16 -3.53
CA GLY A 316 0.39 5.60 -4.05
C GLY A 316 0.35 5.28 -5.56
N GLU A 317 0.74 6.23 -6.41
CA GLU A 317 0.74 6.03 -7.86
C GLU A 317 1.83 5.03 -8.30
N ASP A 318 3.05 5.14 -7.75
CA ASP A 318 4.13 4.19 -8.01
C ASP A 318 3.74 2.77 -7.61
N TYR A 319 3.13 2.62 -6.44
CA TYR A 319 2.63 1.35 -5.93
C TYR A 319 1.61 0.74 -6.90
N THR A 320 0.64 1.55 -7.33
CA THR A 320 -0.43 1.11 -8.24
C THR A 320 0.14 0.62 -9.58
N GLN A 321 1.08 1.38 -10.15
CA GLN A 321 1.74 0.98 -11.39
C GLN A 321 2.52 -0.32 -11.23
N VAL A 322 3.38 -0.41 -10.20
CA VAL A 322 4.25 -1.57 -9.97
C VAL A 322 3.44 -2.84 -9.73
N VAL A 323 2.44 -2.80 -8.85
CA VAL A 323 1.56 -3.96 -8.57
C VAL A 323 0.79 -4.39 -9.82
N THR A 324 0.50 -3.46 -10.73
CA THR A 324 -0.20 -3.76 -11.98
C THR A 324 0.70 -4.46 -12.98
N ILE A 325 1.91 -3.95 -13.21
CA ILE A 325 2.78 -4.43 -14.30
C ILE A 325 3.73 -5.55 -13.88
N LYS A 326 4.19 -5.61 -12.61
CA LYS A 326 5.15 -6.61 -12.14
C LYS A 326 4.75 -8.07 -12.45
N PRO A 327 3.47 -8.47 -12.37
CA PRO A 327 3.04 -9.80 -12.79
C PRO A 327 3.41 -10.17 -14.25
N LEU A 328 3.38 -9.22 -15.19
CA LEU A 328 3.77 -9.44 -16.59
C LEU A 328 5.23 -9.90 -16.69
N PHE A 329 6.10 -9.26 -15.91
CA PHE A 329 7.53 -9.57 -15.86
C PHE A 329 7.82 -10.88 -15.13
N LEU A 330 7.14 -11.14 -14.01
CA LEU A 330 7.32 -12.35 -13.22
C LEU A 330 6.87 -13.62 -13.95
N VAL A 331 5.81 -13.55 -14.75
CA VAL A 331 5.33 -14.68 -15.56
C VAL A 331 6.35 -15.07 -16.63
N GLN A 332 7.04 -14.08 -17.20
CA GLN A 332 8.08 -14.26 -18.20
C GLN A 332 9.48 -14.45 -17.60
N ASP A 333 9.62 -14.49 -16.27
CA ASP A 333 10.92 -14.58 -15.60
C ASP A 333 11.91 -13.49 -16.07
N TYR A 334 11.37 -12.30 -16.39
CA TYR A 334 12.12 -11.15 -16.92
C TYR A 334 12.92 -11.43 -18.21
N ARG A 335 12.57 -12.47 -18.98
CA ARG A 335 13.28 -12.88 -20.20
C ARG A 335 13.22 -11.86 -21.33
#